data_AF-R0FJJ0-F1
#
_entry.id   AF-R0FJJ0-F1
#
_cell.length_a   1.000
_cell.length_b   1.000
_cell.length_c   1.000
_cell.angle_alpha   90.00
_cell.angle_beta   90.00
_cell.angle_gamma   90.00
#
_symmetry.space_group_name_H-M   'P 1'
#
loop_
_entity.id
_entity.type
_entity.pdbx_description
1 polymer ?
#
loop_
_entity_poly.entity_id
_entity_poly.type
_entity_poly.pdbx_seq_one_letter_code
_entity_poly.pdbx_strand_id
1 'polypeptide(L)'
;MEEADSSGGGSGDIGGYVGGGGDIAAGGGGSGDIGGYVGGGGDIAAGGGGSGDIGGYVGGGGDIAAGGRGKNKGKNIPNQARVDAEIRREQVRKRQLDIDLAGPAHQLPPQDYGDGSQMLIHWVLTYPDLLSEIYKQERDDCWAISLCAILLFHLNKDRPTNQHRAVDIENFIRDVKFSPAAVKSKKKFNAMDYAVGSLRKAIDYLHSPGIGKADGRKGSKASTFKSEFRKKDNASPEFIADLVQTNGLVGIIVALDVDFTDYAGGILVLRKPLRDSGLLRHALVIVAHGRMEDGALFFILQNSWGSGWGANGYARAIFDGDSDIFYLHKLLD
;
A
#
# COMPACT_ATOMS: atom_id res chain seq x y z
N MET A 1 -25.93 48.04 32.62
CA MET A 1 -26.10 48.61 31.26
C MET A 1 -25.20 49.81 31.22
N GLU A 2 -24.04 49.64 30.62
CA GLU A 2 -23.03 50.69 30.48
C GLU A 2 -22.80 50.78 28.96
N GLU A 3 -23.40 51.79 28.33
CA GLU A 3 -23.24 52.04 26.89
C GLU A 3 -22.21 53.14 26.71
N ALA A 4 -21.16 52.84 25.94
CA ALA A 4 -20.18 53.82 25.51
C ALA A 4 -20.53 54.23 24.08
N ASP A 5 -21.19 55.39 23.93
CA ASP A 5 -21.57 55.93 22.62
C ASP A 5 -20.75 57.20 22.33
N SER A 6 -20.08 57.24 21.18
CA SER A 6 -19.39 58.45 20.71
C SER A 6 -20.01 58.90 19.39
N SER A 7 -20.86 59.92 19.45
CA SER A 7 -21.52 60.50 18.28
C SER A 7 -20.77 61.76 17.83
N GLY A 8 -19.74 61.60 17.00
CA GLY A 8 -19.01 62.72 16.40
C GLY A 8 -18.11 62.25 15.27
N GLY A 9 -18.33 62.77 14.06
CA GLY A 9 -17.55 62.42 12.86
C GLY A 9 -16.12 62.96 12.90
N GLY A 10 -15.28 62.35 13.73
CA GLY A 10 -13.84 62.58 13.81
C GLY A 10 -13.09 61.26 13.80
N SER A 11 -11.88 61.24 13.22
CA SER A 11 -11.01 60.06 13.17
C SER A 11 -10.44 59.72 14.56
N GLY A 12 -10.62 58.48 15.00
CA GLY A 12 -10.05 57.95 16.24
C GLY A 12 -10.43 56.48 16.44
N ASP A 13 -9.57 55.73 17.13
CA ASP A 13 -9.81 54.32 17.44
C ASP A 13 -10.71 54.18 18.67
N ILE A 14 -11.67 53.26 18.63
CA ILE A 14 -12.61 53.01 19.72
C ILE A 14 -12.35 51.62 20.29
N GLY A 15 -12.11 51.57 21.61
CA GLY A 15 -12.02 50.31 22.32
C GLY A 15 -12.55 50.37 23.75
N GLY A 16 -13.11 49.25 24.21
CA GLY A 16 -13.75 49.12 25.51
C GLY A 16 -13.85 47.66 25.97
N TYR A 17 -14.05 47.47 27.28
CA TYR A 17 -14.25 46.16 27.90
C TYR A 17 -15.61 46.12 28.59
N VAL A 18 -16.51 45.27 28.10
CA VAL A 18 -17.84 45.07 28.65
C VAL A 18 -17.91 43.66 29.23
N GLY A 19 -17.87 43.56 30.55
CA GLY A 19 -17.83 42.26 31.25
C GLY A 19 -19.15 41.49 31.24
N GLY A 20 -20.29 42.16 31.00
CA GLY A 20 -21.62 41.57 30.87
C GLY A 20 -22.16 41.63 29.43
N GLY A 21 -23.47 41.46 29.25
CA GLY A 21 -24.12 41.68 27.94
C GLY A 21 -24.29 43.19 27.66
N GLY A 22 -23.88 43.63 26.47
CA GLY A 22 -23.95 45.02 26.02
C GLY A 22 -23.22 45.23 24.69
N ASP A 23 -23.48 46.36 24.03
CA ASP A 23 -23.04 46.59 22.66
C ASP A 23 -21.93 47.65 22.59
N ILE A 24 -21.01 47.49 21.64
CA ILE A 24 -19.99 48.49 21.30
C ILE A 24 -20.27 48.99 19.89
N ALA A 25 -20.63 50.27 19.77
CA ALA A 25 -20.97 50.85 18.47
C ALA A 25 -20.27 52.18 18.24
N ALA A 26 -19.87 52.42 16.99
CA ALA A 26 -19.46 53.74 16.53
C ALA A 26 -20.50 54.31 15.57
N GLY A 27 -21.05 55.47 15.90
CA GLY A 27 -22.01 56.20 15.08
C GLY A 27 -21.35 57.35 14.33
N GLY A 28 -20.97 57.14 13.06
CA GLY A 28 -20.44 58.19 12.19
C GLY A 28 -19.43 57.69 11.16
N GLY A 29 -19.41 58.32 9.98
CA GLY A 29 -18.43 58.02 8.93
C GLY A 29 -17.09 58.73 9.20
N GLY A 30 -16.14 58.00 9.79
CA GLY A 30 -14.75 58.42 9.97
C GLY A 30 -13.79 57.24 9.71
N SER A 31 -12.48 57.49 9.74
CA SER A 31 -11.46 56.43 9.67
C SER A 31 -10.85 56.16 11.04
N GLY A 32 -10.87 54.89 11.48
CA GLY A 32 -10.35 54.41 12.77
C GLY A 32 -10.77 52.96 13.02
N ASP A 33 -10.02 52.25 13.87
CA ASP A 33 -10.27 50.84 14.18
C ASP A 33 -11.23 50.70 15.38
N ILE A 34 -12.10 49.67 15.35
CA ILE A 34 -13.01 49.32 16.44
C ILE A 34 -12.63 47.96 16.98
N GLY A 35 -12.34 47.88 18.28
CA GLY A 35 -12.12 46.60 18.93
C GLY A 35 -12.27 46.61 20.45
N GLY A 36 -12.81 45.51 20.97
CA GLY A 36 -13.10 45.37 22.40
C GLY A 36 -13.48 43.95 22.79
N TYR A 37 -13.80 43.76 24.07
CA TYR A 37 -14.25 42.48 24.63
C TYR A 37 -15.67 42.63 25.18
N VAL A 38 -16.59 41.80 24.72
CA VAL A 38 -17.96 41.69 25.24
C VAL A 38 -18.17 40.26 25.75
N GLY A 39 -18.27 40.13 27.08
CA GLY A 39 -18.30 38.83 27.76
C GLY A 39 -19.66 38.13 27.72
N GLY A 40 -20.77 38.88 27.76
CA GLY A 40 -22.13 38.35 27.58
C GLY A 40 -22.66 38.58 26.16
N GLY A 41 -23.88 38.12 25.86
CA GLY A 41 -24.51 38.38 24.55
C GLY A 41 -24.67 39.87 24.27
N GLY A 42 -24.16 40.33 23.13
CA GLY A 42 -24.16 41.72 22.65
C GLY A 42 -23.35 41.84 21.36
N ASP A 43 -23.44 42.96 20.66
CA ASP A 43 -22.91 43.13 19.30
C ASP A 43 -21.79 44.20 19.23
N ILE A 44 -20.86 44.02 18.28
CA ILE A 44 -19.89 45.07 17.91
C ILE A 44 -20.19 45.52 16.49
N ALA A 45 -20.57 46.79 16.32
CA ALA A 45 -21.05 47.30 15.05
C ALA A 45 -20.50 48.69 14.68
N ALA A 46 -20.09 48.85 13.42
CA ALA A 46 -19.72 50.14 12.86
C ALA A 46 -20.87 50.70 12.00
N GLY A 47 -21.41 51.86 12.39
CA GLY A 47 -22.51 52.53 11.71
C GLY A 47 -22.03 53.71 10.86
N GLY A 48 -21.68 53.47 9.59
CA GLY A 48 -21.32 54.52 8.63
C GLY A 48 -20.30 54.06 7.60
N GLY A 49 -20.22 54.76 6.46
CA GLY A 49 -19.27 54.46 5.37
C GLY A 49 -17.85 54.96 5.65
N GLY A 50 -17.24 54.46 6.72
CA GLY A 50 -15.84 54.73 7.09
C GLY A 50 -14.87 53.65 6.59
N SER A 51 -13.56 53.89 6.73
CA SER A 51 -12.50 52.91 6.44
C SER A 51 -11.68 52.64 7.71
N GLY A 52 -11.63 51.37 8.13
CA GLY A 52 -10.91 50.89 9.32
C GLY A 52 -11.26 49.42 9.57
N ASP A 53 -10.50 48.75 10.43
CA ASP A 53 -10.71 47.34 10.76
C ASP A 53 -11.66 47.19 11.97
N ILE A 54 -12.55 46.18 11.92
CA ILE A 54 -13.42 45.80 13.04
C ILE A 54 -13.03 44.41 13.54
N GLY A 55 -12.71 44.29 14.83
CA GLY A 55 -12.29 43.03 15.41
C GLY A 55 -12.33 43.01 16.93
N GLY A 56 -12.80 41.91 17.52
CA GLY A 56 -12.93 41.78 18.96
C GLY A 56 -13.45 40.39 19.36
N TYR A 57 -13.69 40.21 20.66
CA TYR A 57 -14.29 38.99 21.19
C TYR A 57 -15.73 39.25 21.64
N VAL A 58 -16.67 38.44 21.12
CA VAL A 58 -18.09 38.48 21.48
C VAL A 58 -18.54 37.10 21.94
N GLY A 59 -19.01 37.01 23.19
CA GLY A 59 -19.51 35.78 23.80
C GLY A 59 -21.03 35.63 23.68
N GLY A 60 -21.54 34.39 23.73
CA GLY A 60 -22.98 34.16 23.95
C GLY A 60 -23.91 34.38 22.76
N GLY A 61 -23.40 34.40 21.52
CA GLY A 61 -24.21 34.41 20.29
C GLY A 61 -24.43 35.78 19.65
N GLY A 62 -23.64 36.79 20.03
CA GLY A 62 -23.62 38.08 19.34
C GLY A 62 -22.73 38.07 18.09
N ASP A 63 -22.93 39.09 17.24
CA ASP A 63 -22.31 39.21 15.93
C ASP A 63 -21.35 40.41 15.85
N ILE A 64 -20.39 40.34 14.92
CA ILE A 64 -19.54 41.49 14.53
C ILE A 64 -19.92 41.85 13.10
N ALA A 65 -20.44 43.06 12.90
CA ALA A 65 -20.95 43.48 11.60
C ALA A 65 -20.48 44.89 11.20
N ALA A 66 -20.00 45.00 9.96
CA ALA A 66 -19.75 46.28 9.30
C ALA A 66 -20.71 46.42 8.11
N GLY A 67 -21.64 47.37 8.18
CA GLY A 67 -22.53 47.65 7.05
C GLY A 67 -23.90 48.21 7.43
N GLY A 68 -24.30 49.29 6.74
CA GLY A 68 -25.50 50.07 7.04
C GLY A 68 -26.82 49.30 6.95
N ARG A 69 -27.79 49.77 7.75
CA ARG A 69 -29.20 49.36 7.80
C ARG A 69 -29.79 49.16 6.39
N GLY A 70 -30.00 47.91 6.00
CA GLY A 70 -30.70 47.54 4.76
C GLY A 70 -31.46 46.22 4.92
N LYS A 71 -32.78 46.32 5.05
CA LYS A 71 -33.72 45.19 5.10
C LYS A 71 -33.59 44.30 3.85
N ASN A 72 -33.08 43.08 3.98
CA ASN A 72 -33.60 41.93 3.24
C ASN A 72 -33.13 40.60 3.86
N LYS A 73 -34.09 39.80 4.30
CA LYS A 73 -33.91 38.44 4.80
C LYS A 73 -33.43 37.53 3.66
N GLY A 74 -32.13 37.29 3.59
CA GLY A 74 -31.56 36.15 2.85
C GLY A 74 -31.83 34.86 3.64
N LYS A 75 -32.86 34.11 3.24
CA LYS A 75 -33.07 32.74 3.73
C LYS A 75 -31.80 31.93 3.39
N ASN A 76 -31.19 31.31 4.41
CA ASN A 76 -30.16 30.29 4.25
C ASN A 76 -30.78 29.07 3.54
N ILE A 77 -30.88 29.13 2.21
CA ILE A 77 -31.17 27.96 1.39
C ILE A 77 -29.82 27.27 1.20
N PRO A 78 -29.63 26.05 1.74
CA PRO A 78 -28.38 25.33 1.54
C PRO A 78 -28.14 25.20 0.04
N ASN A 79 -27.00 25.68 -0.44
CA ASN A 79 -26.62 25.56 -1.84
C ASN A 79 -26.72 24.08 -2.23
N GLN A 80 -27.63 23.72 -3.15
CA GLN A 80 -27.89 22.34 -3.54
C GLN A 80 -26.60 21.64 -3.97
N ALA A 81 -25.68 22.36 -4.60
CA ALA A 81 -24.36 21.84 -4.97
C ALA A 81 -23.50 21.44 -3.75
N ARG A 82 -23.68 22.10 -2.61
CA ARG A 82 -22.99 21.77 -1.36
C ARG A 82 -23.59 20.53 -0.71
N VAL A 83 -24.92 20.40 -0.72
CA VAL A 83 -25.62 19.21 -0.24
C VAL A 83 -25.27 17.98 -1.09
N ASP A 84 -25.27 18.13 -2.42
CA ASP A 84 -24.91 17.04 -3.34
C ASP A 84 -23.44 16.63 -3.19
N ALA A 85 -22.53 17.59 -2.96
CA ALA A 85 -21.13 17.31 -2.69
C ALA A 85 -20.93 16.57 -1.36
N GLU A 86 -21.73 16.89 -0.34
CA GLU A 86 -21.68 16.25 0.97
C GLU A 86 -22.26 14.83 0.93
N ILE A 87 -23.36 14.62 0.21
CA ILE A 87 -23.90 13.28 -0.08
C ILE A 87 -22.86 12.44 -0.83
N ARG A 88 -22.18 13.01 -1.84
CA ARG A 88 -21.14 12.31 -2.58
C ARG A 88 -19.95 11.94 -1.69
N ARG A 89 -19.53 12.85 -0.80
CA ARG A 89 -18.45 12.58 0.18
C ARG A 89 -18.84 11.48 1.16
N GLU A 90 -20.08 11.50 1.65
CA GLU A 90 -20.57 10.48 2.58
C GLU A 90 -20.75 9.12 1.90
N GLN A 91 -21.17 9.08 0.63
CA GLN A 91 -21.20 7.86 -0.17
C GLN A 91 -19.80 7.30 -0.43
N VAL A 92 -18.81 8.16 -0.72
CA VAL A 92 -17.41 7.75 -0.86
C VAL A 92 -16.86 7.23 0.47
N ARG A 93 -17.16 7.91 1.58
CA ARG A 93 -16.76 7.49 2.92
C ARG A 93 -17.38 6.15 3.32
N LYS A 94 -18.67 5.93 3.05
CA LYS A 94 -19.33 4.64 3.26
C LYS A 94 -18.73 3.54 2.39
N ARG A 95 -18.49 3.80 1.10
CA ARG A 95 -17.79 2.83 0.23
C ARG A 95 -16.39 2.51 0.74
N GLN A 96 -15.64 3.52 1.20
CA GLN A 96 -14.31 3.31 1.77
C GLN A 96 -14.40 2.51 3.07
N LEU A 97 -15.37 2.81 3.93
CA LEU A 97 -15.62 2.05 5.15
C LEU A 97 -16.02 0.60 4.85
N ASP A 98 -16.85 0.37 3.82
CA ASP A 98 -17.24 -0.96 3.37
C ASP A 98 -16.05 -1.73 2.78
N ILE A 99 -15.13 -1.05 2.06
CA ILE A 99 -13.85 -1.61 1.60
C ILE A 99 -12.93 -1.94 2.77
N ASP A 100 -12.82 -1.05 3.75
CA ASP A 100 -11.98 -1.21 4.93
C ASP A 100 -12.53 -2.32 5.87
N LEU A 101 -13.86 -2.45 5.98
CA LEU A 101 -14.57 -3.49 6.75
C LEU A 101 -14.56 -4.85 6.04
N ALA A 102 -14.62 -4.87 4.71
CA ALA A 102 -14.42 -6.09 3.93
C ALA A 102 -12.98 -6.62 4.06
N GLY A 103 -12.03 -5.76 4.47
CA GLY A 103 -10.61 -6.01 4.32
C GLY A 103 -10.24 -6.23 2.85
N PRO A 104 -8.96 -6.43 2.51
CA PRO A 104 -8.66 -7.20 1.33
C PRO A 104 -9.22 -8.60 1.63
N ALA A 105 -10.38 -8.95 1.07
CA ALA A 105 -10.78 -10.34 0.98
C ALA A 105 -9.55 -11.06 0.43
N HIS A 106 -8.87 -11.85 1.27
CA HIS A 106 -7.70 -12.58 0.86
C HIS A 106 -8.21 -13.45 -0.29
N GLN A 107 -7.86 -13.09 -1.52
CA GLN A 107 -8.39 -13.77 -2.69
C GLN A 107 -7.59 -15.06 -2.84
N LEU A 108 -7.91 -16.01 -1.97
CA LEU A 108 -7.24 -17.30 -1.87
C LEU A 108 -7.42 -18.08 -3.18
N PRO A 109 -6.48 -18.95 -3.53
CA PRO A 109 -6.66 -19.85 -4.66
C PRO A 109 -7.84 -20.80 -4.40
N PRO A 110 -8.47 -21.35 -5.45
CA PRO A 110 -9.50 -22.37 -5.31
C PRO A 110 -8.98 -23.57 -4.51
N GLN A 111 -9.81 -24.05 -3.56
CA GLN A 111 -9.50 -25.21 -2.72
C GLN A 111 -10.11 -26.49 -3.27
N ASP A 112 -11.25 -26.36 -3.94
CA ASP A 112 -11.96 -27.42 -4.64
C ASP A 112 -12.08 -27.02 -6.11
N TYR A 113 -11.74 -27.97 -6.98
CA TYR A 113 -11.77 -27.81 -8.44
C TYR A 113 -12.93 -28.57 -9.08
N GLY A 114 -13.73 -29.31 -8.31
CA GLY A 114 -14.90 -30.05 -8.81
C GLY A 114 -14.57 -31.26 -9.68
N ASP A 115 -13.31 -31.70 -9.70
CA ASP A 115 -12.79 -32.76 -10.56
C ASP A 115 -12.18 -33.94 -9.77
N GLY A 116 -12.55 -34.07 -8.49
CA GLY A 116 -12.04 -35.13 -7.61
C GLY A 116 -10.61 -34.92 -7.11
N SER A 117 -9.95 -33.82 -7.48
CA SER A 117 -8.60 -33.50 -7.02
C SER A 117 -8.53 -33.23 -5.53
N GLN A 118 -7.46 -33.72 -4.89
CA GLN A 118 -7.22 -33.57 -3.46
C GLN A 118 -5.96 -32.74 -3.23
N MET A 119 -6.11 -31.66 -2.46
CA MET A 119 -4.97 -30.89 -1.97
C MET A 119 -4.25 -31.67 -0.87
N LEU A 120 -2.93 -31.79 -0.95
CA LEU A 120 -2.12 -32.50 0.07
C LEU A 120 -1.47 -31.53 1.05
N ILE A 121 -0.98 -30.39 0.55
CA ILE A 121 -0.45 -29.31 1.39
C ILE A 121 -0.80 -27.96 0.77
N HIS A 122 -1.10 -26.97 1.61
CA HIS A 122 -1.47 -25.63 1.16
C HIS A 122 -0.97 -24.52 2.07
N TRP A 123 0.22 -23.97 1.79
CA TRP A 123 0.86 -23.00 2.67
C TRP A 123 0.11 -21.67 2.78
N VAL A 124 -0.56 -21.22 1.71
CA VAL A 124 -1.36 -19.98 1.76
C VAL A 124 -2.52 -20.06 2.74
N LEU A 125 -3.20 -21.21 2.82
CA LEU A 125 -4.32 -21.40 3.76
C LEU A 125 -3.82 -21.53 5.19
N THR A 126 -2.64 -22.12 5.38
CA THR A 126 -2.01 -22.23 6.70
C THR A 126 -1.45 -20.89 7.19
N TYR A 127 -0.95 -20.05 6.28
CA TYR A 127 -0.31 -18.77 6.58
C TYR A 127 -0.84 -17.61 5.72
N PRO A 128 -2.14 -17.29 5.83
CA PRO A 128 -2.78 -16.25 5.01
C PRO A 128 -2.14 -14.88 5.20
N ASP A 129 -1.79 -14.52 6.44
CA ASP A 129 -1.11 -13.25 6.78
C ASP A 129 0.26 -13.07 6.09
N LEU A 130 0.89 -14.16 5.66
CA LEU A 130 2.21 -14.13 5.02
C LEU A 130 2.14 -14.24 3.49
N LEU A 131 1.12 -14.91 2.96
CA LEU A 131 1.13 -15.42 1.58
C LEU A 131 -0.11 -15.05 0.75
N SER A 132 -1.11 -14.39 1.32
CA SER A 132 -2.33 -14.03 0.58
C SER A 132 -2.19 -12.78 -0.30
N GLU A 133 -1.26 -11.89 0.05
CA GLU A 133 -1.05 -10.67 -0.71
C GLU A 133 -0.29 -10.98 -2.01
N ILE A 134 -0.94 -10.71 -3.14
CA ILE A 134 -0.31 -10.87 -4.46
C ILE A 134 0.40 -9.59 -4.84
N TYR A 135 1.74 -9.65 -4.84
CA TYR A 135 2.55 -8.56 -5.35
C TYR A 135 2.29 -8.33 -6.84
N LYS A 136 2.27 -7.06 -7.26
CA LYS A 136 2.19 -6.67 -8.67
C LYS A 136 3.49 -6.00 -9.08
N GLN A 137 4.38 -6.76 -9.70
CA GLN A 137 5.64 -6.26 -10.23
C GLN A 137 5.40 -5.39 -11.46
N GLU A 138 6.26 -4.39 -11.62
CA GLU A 138 6.28 -3.49 -12.79
C GLU A 138 7.62 -3.57 -13.55
N ARG A 139 8.56 -4.37 -13.04
CA ARG A 139 9.93 -4.52 -13.54
C ARG A 139 10.29 -5.99 -13.67
N ASP A 140 11.41 -6.32 -14.30
CA ASP A 140 11.87 -7.71 -14.44
C ASP A 140 12.63 -8.19 -13.19
N ASP A 141 12.05 -7.99 -12.02
CA ASP A 141 12.61 -8.31 -10.70
C ASP A 141 11.93 -9.51 -10.00
N CYS A 142 11.20 -10.33 -10.77
CA CYS A 142 10.55 -11.55 -10.29
C CYS A 142 11.49 -12.51 -9.54
N TRP A 143 12.78 -12.52 -9.92
CA TRP A 143 13.83 -13.27 -9.24
C TRP A 143 14.01 -12.82 -7.78
N ALA A 144 13.95 -11.52 -7.51
CA ALA A 144 14.12 -10.96 -6.18
C ALA A 144 12.86 -11.16 -5.34
N ILE A 145 11.70 -10.93 -5.95
CA ILE A 145 10.39 -11.12 -5.31
C ILE A 145 10.23 -12.57 -4.85
N SER A 146 10.54 -13.54 -5.74
CA SER A 146 10.42 -14.97 -5.41
C SER A 146 11.40 -15.39 -4.30
N LEU A 147 12.66 -14.95 -4.37
CA LEU A 147 13.63 -15.23 -3.30
C LEU A 147 13.20 -14.62 -1.96
N CYS A 148 12.70 -13.37 -1.98
CA CYS A 148 12.24 -12.69 -0.78
C CYS A 148 10.97 -13.33 -0.21
N ALA A 149 10.04 -13.77 -1.05
CA ALA A 149 8.83 -14.48 -0.60
C ALA A 149 9.19 -15.76 0.17
N ILE A 150 10.09 -16.59 -0.40
CA ILE A 150 10.57 -17.81 0.27
C ILE A 150 11.30 -17.46 1.58
N LEU A 151 12.17 -16.45 1.56
CA LEU A 151 12.92 -16.05 2.75
C LEU A 151 12.00 -15.52 3.86
N LEU A 152 11.07 -14.62 3.53
CA LEU A 152 10.11 -14.01 4.47
C LEU A 152 9.20 -15.07 5.09
N PHE A 153 8.74 -16.04 4.29
CA PHE A 153 7.99 -17.19 4.82
C PHE A 153 8.77 -17.90 5.93
N HIS A 154 10.04 -18.25 5.68
CA HIS A 154 10.86 -18.94 6.66
C HIS A 154 11.25 -18.09 7.87
N LEU A 155 11.42 -16.77 7.68
CA LEU A 155 11.69 -15.86 8.78
C LEU A 155 10.51 -15.72 9.74
N ASN A 156 9.28 -15.90 9.25
CA ASN A 156 8.07 -15.48 9.93
C ASN A 156 7.08 -16.61 10.28
N LYS A 157 7.11 -17.76 9.60
CA LYS A 157 6.12 -18.85 9.79
C LYS A 157 6.00 -19.36 11.24
N ASP A 158 7.04 -19.23 12.04
CA ASP A 158 7.06 -19.66 13.45
C ASP A 158 6.97 -18.47 14.43
N ARG A 159 6.53 -17.30 13.96
CA ARG A 159 6.40 -16.07 14.74
C ARG A 159 4.95 -15.62 14.82
N PRO A 160 4.56 -14.94 15.91
CA PRO A 160 3.29 -14.23 15.93
C PRO A 160 3.35 -13.02 14.99
N THR A 161 2.19 -12.61 14.45
CA THR A 161 2.05 -11.55 13.44
C THR A 161 2.74 -10.24 13.83
N ASN A 162 2.68 -9.86 15.11
CA ASN A 162 3.33 -8.64 15.63
C ASN A 162 4.86 -8.72 15.72
N GLN A 163 5.46 -9.88 15.46
CA GLN A 163 6.91 -10.11 15.40
C GLN A 163 7.39 -10.47 13.99
N HIS A 164 6.52 -10.36 12.99
CA HIS A 164 6.92 -10.55 11.61
C HIS A 164 8.04 -9.59 11.23
N ARG A 165 9.06 -10.14 10.57
CA ARG A 165 10.22 -9.45 10.06
C ARG A 165 9.95 -9.06 8.61
N ALA A 166 10.49 -7.90 8.21
CA ALA A 166 10.46 -7.41 6.85
C ALA A 166 11.87 -7.19 6.31
N VAL A 167 12.03 -7.32 4.99
CA VAL A 167 13.32 -7.22 4.29
C VAL A 167 13.31 -6.08 3.28
N ASP A 168 14.46 -5.44 3.07
CA ASP A 168 14.62 -4.33 2.14
C ASP A 168 14.90 -4.86 0.72
N ILE A 169 13.83 -5.22 0.01
CA ILE A 169 13.91 -5.79 -1.34
C ILE A 169 14.52 -4.82 -2.35
N GLU A 170 14.26 -3.51 -2.22
CA GLU A 170 14.78 -2.51 -3.16
C GLU A 170 16.31 -2.37 -3.04
N ASN A 171 16.84 -2.34 -1.83
CA ASN A 171 18.30 -2.34 -1.64
C ASN A 171 18.93 -3.66 -2.11
N PHE A 172 18.25 -4.79 -1.89
CA PHE A 172 18.70 -6.09 -2.40
C PHE A 172 18.79 -6.11 -3.93
N ILE A 173 17.71 -5.71 -4.61
CA ILE A 173 17.68 -5.57 -6.08
C ILE A 173 18.80 -4.67 -6.54
N ARG A 174 18.94 -3.50 -5.91
CA ARG A 174 19.94 -2.50 -6.30
C ARG A 174 21.36 -3.06 -6.20
N ASP A 175 21.71 -3.66 -5.08
CA ASP A 175 23.08 -4.09 -4.81
C ASP A 175 23.46 -5.34 -5.63
N VAL A 176 22.48 -6.21 -5.94
CA VAL A 176 22.69 -7.34 -6.85
C VAL A 176 22.78 -6.87 -8.30
N LYS A 177 21.91 -5.95 -8.74
CA LYS A 177 21.80 -5.64 -10.17
C LYS A 177 22.71 -4.53 -10.65
N PHE A 178 22.89 -3.47 -9.86
CA PHE A 178 23.55 -2.25 -10.31
C PHE A 178 24.93 -2.09 -9.68
N SER A 179 25.89 -1.60 -10.46
CA SER A 179 27.19 -1.23 -9.92
C SER A 179 27.06 0.05 -9.07
N PRO A 180 27.92 0.25 -8.04
CA PRO A 180 27.92 1.48 -7.26
C PRO A 180 28.05 2.75 -8.12
N ALA A 181 28.80 2.67 -9.22
CA ALA A 181 28.95 3.77 -10.17
C ALA A 181 27.63 4.09 -10.90
N ALA A 182 26.89 3.07 -11.36
CA ALA A 182 25.61 3.24 -12.04
C ALA A 182 24.51 3.80 -11.12
N VAL A 183 24.53 3.42 -9.84
CA VAL A 183 23.63 4.00 -8.82
C VAL A 183 23.97 5.47 -8.57
N LYS A 184 25.25 5.80 -8.41
CA LYS A 184 25.71 7.18 -8.15
C LYS A 184 25.40 8.14 -9.29
N SER A 185 25.42 7.67 -10.54
CA SER A 185 25.14 8.51 -11.70
C SER A 185 23.66 8.88 -11.88
N LYS A 186 22.76 8.39 -11.01
CA LYS A 186 21.29 8.60 -11.10
C LYS A 186 20.73 8.24 -12.48
N LYS A 187 21.34 7.27 -13.16
CA LYS A 187 20.86 6.76 -14.45
C LYS A 187 19.44 6.23 -14.27
N LYS A 188 18.53 6.57 -15.19
CA LYS A 188 17.21 5.94 -15.26
C LYS A 188 17.34 4.55 -15.85
N PHE A 189 16.72 3.57 -15.20
CA PHE A 189 16.67 2.17 -15.64
C PHE A 189 15.26 1.84 -16.12
N ASN A 190 15.16 1.07 -17.18
CA ASN A 190 13.89 0.54 -17.69
C ASN A 190 13.56 -0.78 -16.99
N ALA A 191 12.33 -1.29 -17.14
CA ALA A 191 11.88 -2.55 -16.52
C ALA A 191 12.83 -3.74 -16.78
N MET A 192 13.27 -3.90 -18.03
CA MET A 192 14.17 -4.99 -18.47
C MET A 192 15.59 -4.89 -17.87
N ASP A 193 16.01 -3.68 -17.44
CA ASP A 193 17.31 -3.49 -16.79
C ASP A 193 17.36 -4.14 -15.41
N TYR A 194 16.25 -4.67 -14.88
CA TYR A 194 16.17 -5.36 -13.60
C TYR A 194 16.34 -6.89 -13.72
N ALA A 195 16.27 -7.43 -14.94
CA ALA A 195 16.41 -8.85 -15.21
C ALA A 195 17.81 -9.38 -14.87
N VAL A 196 17.90 -10.61 -14.37
CA VAL A 196 19.19 -11.31 -14.14
C VAL A 196 19.34 -12.49 -15.09
N GLY A 197 20.54 -12.68 -15.63
CA GLY A 197 20.84 -13.86 -16.47
C GLY A 197 20.99 -15.15 -15.66
N SER A 198 21.18 -15.05 -14.33
CA SER A 198 21.29 -16.18 -13.41
C SER A 198 21.04 -15.72 -11.98
N LEU A 199 20.45 -16.61 -11.16
CA LEU A 199 20.24 -16.39 -9.73
C LEU A 199 21.53 -16.44 -8.90
N ARG A 200 22.67 -16.84 -9.47
CA ARG A 200 23.92 -17.05 -8.71
C ARG A 200 24.31 -15.85 -7.87
N LYS A 201 24.37 -14.65 -8.48
CA LYS A 201 24.75 -13.43 -7.76
C LYS A 201 23.77 -13.08 -6.63
N ALA A 202 22.48 -13.32 -6.85
CA ALA A 202 21.44 -13.09 -5.84
C ALA A 202 21.58 -14.07 -4.66
N ILE A 203 21.81 -15.35 -4.93
CA ILE A 203 22.05 -16.38 -3.92
C ILE A 203 23.33 -16.10 -3.13
N ASP A 204 24.43 -15.77 -3.82
CA ASP A 204 25.70 -15.40 -3.19
C ASP A 204 25.53 -14.17 -2.27
N TYR A 205 24.72 -13.19 -2.72
CA TYR A 205 24.38 -12.01 -1.91
C TYR A 205 23.59 -12.39 -0.66
N LEU A 206 22.59 -13.27 -0.77
CA LEU A 206 21.82 -13.76 0.39
C LEU A 206 22.66 -14.60 1.36
N HIS A 207 23.73 -15.25 0.88
CA HIS A 207 24.60 -16.06 1.72
C HIS A 207 25.60 -15.23 2.53
N SER A 208 26.30 -14.28 1.90
CA SER A 208 27.44 -13.60 2.55
C SER A 208 27.12 -12.16 3.03
N PRO A 209 26.75 -11.21 2.15
CA PRO A 209 26.21 -9.92 2.58
C PRO A 209 24.96 -10.04 3.46
N GLY A 210 24.00 -10.86 3.01
CA GLY A 210 22.64 -10.93 3.56
C GLY A 210 21.79 -9.74 3.14
N ILE A 211 20.47 -9.89 3.25
CA ILE A 211 19.50 -8.82 2.97
C ILE A 211 19.25 -7.96 4.21
N GLY A 212 19.18 -6.64 4.05
CA GLY A 212 18.88 -5.71 5.14
C GLY A 212 17.43 -5.81 5.62
N LYS A 213 17.18 -5.36 6.85
CA LYS A 213 15.82 -5.15 7.38
C LYS A 213 15.17 -3.94 6.72
N ALA A 214 13.85 -3.98 6.53
CA ALA A 214 13.07 -2.84 6.03
C ALA A 214 12.83 -1.73 7.09
N ASP A 215 13.44 -1.83 8.29
CA ASP A 215 13.20 -0.92 9.42
C ASP A 215 13.86 0.47 9.28
N GLY A 216 14.39 0.79 8.10
CA GLY A 216 14.93 2.10 7.76
C GLY A 216 16.30 2.43 8.39
N ARG A 217 16.90 1.52 9.17
CA ARG A 217 18.23 1.73 9.77
C ARG A 217 19.31 1.63 8.69
N LYS A 218 19.86 2.77 8.27
CA LYS A 218 20.98 2.85 7.31
C LYS A 218 22.33 2.85 8.04
N GLY A 219 23.27 2.00 7.62
CA GLY A 219 24.67 2.03 8.10
C GLY A 219 25.33 0.65 8.22
N SER A 220 26.65 0.62 8.46
CA SER A 220 27.50 -0.58 8.54
C SER A 220 27.21 -1.52 9.73
N LYS A 221 26.19 -1.21 10.54
CA LYS A 221 25.69 -2.02 11.68
C LYS A 221 24.24 -2.48 11.50
N ALA A 222 23.64 -2.28 10.32
CA ALA A 222 22.31 -2.83 10.04
C ALA A 222 22.40 -4.36 10.01
N SER A 223 21.71 -5.04 10.93
CA SER A 223 21.65 -6.50 10.96
C SER A 223 21.04 -7.01 9.65
N THR A 224 21.74 -7.89 8.95
CA THR A 224 21.23 -8.53 7.74
C THR A 224 20.67 -9.92 8.08
N PHE A 225 19.75 -10.40 7.23
CA PHE A 225 19.34 -11.80 7.23
C PHE A 225 20.15 -12.53 6.18
N LYS A 226 20.86 -13.57 6.62
CA LYS A 226 21.64 -14.44 5.76
C LYS A 226 20.94 -15.78 5.60
N SER A 227 21.13 -16.40 4.44
CA SER A 227 20.47 -17.67 4.12
C SER A 227 21.27 -18.45 3.09
N GLU A 228 21.23 -19.77 3.20
CA GLU A 228 21.72 -20.69 2.17
C GLU A 228 20.55 -21.09 1.29
N PHE A 229 20.47 -20.53 0.08
CA PHE A 229 19.59 -21.01 -0.97
C PHE A 229 20.30 -22.08 -1.81
N ARG A 230 19.55 -23.09 -2.24
CA ARG A 230 20.04 -24.11 -3.17
C ARG A 230 19.29 -24.03 -4.48
N LYS A 231 19.99 -24.40 -5.55
CA LYS A 231 19.41 -24.63 -6.87
C LYS A 231 19.47 -26.12 -7.19
N LYS A 232 18.45 -26.62 -7.86
CA LYS A 232 18.47 -27.94 -8.48
C LYS A 232 17.95 -27.81 -9.90
N ASP A 233 18.80 -28.16 -10.85
CA ASP A 233 18.42 -28.27 -12.24
C ASP A 233 17.78 -29.65 -12.46
N ASN A 234 16.80 -29.73 -13.36
CA ASN A 234 16.07 -30.97 -13.69
C ASN A 234 15.49 -31.69 -12.45
N ALA A 235 14.73 -30.99 -11.63
CA ALA A 235 13.96 -31.59 -10.55
C ALA A 235 12.68 -32.24 -11.09
N SER A 236 12.44 -33.50 -10.73
CA SER A 236 11.18 -34.18 -11.08
C SER A 236 10.01 -33.62 -10.27
N PRO A 237 8.76 -33.72 -10.78
CA PRO A 237 7.57 -33.29 -10.06
C PRO A 237 7.45 -33.91 -8.66
N GLU A 238 7.84 -35.17 -8.48
CA GLU A 238 7.82 -35.86 -7.18
C GLU A 238 8.81 -35.24 -6.20
N PHE A 239 10.02 -34.92 -6.66
CA PHE A 239 11.01 -34.25 -5.81
C PHE A 239 10.54 -32.85 -5.43
N ILE A 240 9.90 -32.14 -6.35
CA ILE A 240 9.31 -30.81 -6.09
C ILE A 240 8.19 -30.94 -5.04
N ALA A 241 7.30 -31.92 -5.19
CA ALA A 241 6.22 -32.15 -4.22
C ALA A 241 6.76 -32.46 -2.82
N ASP A 242 7.75 -33.36 -2.71
CA ASP A 242 8.40 -33.68 -1.44
C ASP A 242 9.04 -32.43 -0.79
N LEU A 243 9.72 -31.60 -1.58
CA LEU A 243 10.25 -30.32 -1.09
C LEU A 243 9.16 -29.36 -0.65
N VAL A 244 8.06 -29.23 -1.38
CA VAL A 244 6.97 -28.33 -0.96
C VAL A 244 6.38 -28.82 0.36
N GLN A 245 6.25 -30.13 0.53
CA GLN A 245 5.73 -30.75 1.74
C GLN A 245 6.66 -30.56 2.96
N THR A 246 7.98 -30.70 2.76
CA THR A 246 8.96 -30.77 3.86
C THR A 246 9.69 -29.46 4.13
N ASN A 247 9.93 -28.65 3.09
CA ASN A 247 10.71 -27.42 3.12
C ASN A 247 9.88 -26.14 2.98
N GLY A 248 8.59 -26.22 2.62
CA GLY A 248 7.77 -25.02 2.46
C GLY A 248 7.72 -24.51 1.02
N LEU A 249 7.96 -23.21 0.83
CA LEU A 249 7.86 -22.60 -0.49
C LEU A 249 9.04 -22.98 -1.39
N VAL A 250 8.74 -23.35 -2.64
CA VAL A 250 9.74 -23.70 -3.65
C VAL A 250 9.66 -22.74 -4.82
N GLY A 251 10.76 -22.09 -5.16
CA GLY A 251 10.88 -21.23 -6.33
C GLY A 251 11.11 -22.04 -7.59
N ILE A 252 10.48 -21.63 -8.69
CA ILE A 252 10.63 -22.25 -10.01
C ILE A 252 10.98 -21.21 -11.07
N ILE A 253 11.59 -21.66 -12.16
CA ILE A 253 11.85 -20.84 -13.34
C ILE A 253 11.10 -21.45 -14.53
N VAL A 254 10.22 -20.68 -15.14
CA VAL A 254 9.35 -21.12 -16.24
C VAL A 254 9.60 -20.29 -17.49
N ALA A 255 9.26 -20.85 -18.66
CA ALA A 255 9.24 -20.10 -19.90
C ALA A 255 7.94 -19.29 -19.99
N LEU A 256 8.03 -18.04 -20.44
CA LEU A 256 6.87 -17.22 -20.75
C LEU A 256 6.39 -17.51 -22.18
N ASP A 257 5.60 -18.56 -22.33
CA ASP A 257 4.84 -18.82 -23.55
C ASP A 257 3.46 -18.15 -23.51
N VAL A 258 2.69 -18.32 -24.58
CA VAL A 258 1.34 -17.74 -24.71
C VAL A 258 0.37 -18.33 -23.68
N ASP A 259 0.48 -19.64 -23.40
CA ASP A 259 -0.37 -20.32 -22.43
C ASP A 259 -0.16 -19.75 -21.03
N PHE A 260 1.08 -19.43 -20.66
CA PHE A 260 1.41 -18.81 -19.39
C PHE A 260 0.92 -17.35 -19.32
N THR A 261 1.18 -16.58 -20.38
CA THR A 261 0.90 -15.13 -20.40
C THR A 261 -0.61 -14.86 -20.33
N ASP A 262 -1.40 -15.63 -21.08
CA ASP A 262 -2.86 -15.47 -21.19
C ASP A 262 -3.64 -16.33 -20.20
N TYR A 263 -2.95 -16.99 -19.26
CA TYR A 263 -3.59 -17.87 -18.28
C TYR A 263 -4.65 -17.13 -17.45
N ALA A 264 -5.89 -17.63 -17.50
CA ALA A 264 -7.03 -17.11 -16.75
C ALA A 264 -7.71 -18.16 -15.86
N GLY A 265 -7.32 -19.44 -15.95
CA GLY A 265 -7.91 -20.54 -15.19
C GLY A 265 -7.66 -21.92 -15.82
N GLY A 266 -8.09 -22.98 -15.13
CA GLY A 266 -7.84 -24.37 -15.55
C GLY A 266 -6.45 -24.86 -15.14
N ILE A 267 -5.95 -25.89 -15.82
CA ILE A 267 -4.62 -26.47 -15.56
C ILE A 267 -3.60 -25.87 -16.54
N LEU A 268 -2.61 -25.17 -15.99
CA LEU A 268 -1.47 -24.64 -16.73
C LEU A 268 -0.39 -25.71 -16.90
N VAL A 269 0.11 -25.90 -18.11
CA VAL A 269 1.22 -26.83 -18.38
C VAL A 269 2.54 -26.07 -18.33
N LEU A 270 3.37 -26.37 -17.35
CA LEU A 270 4.66 -25.72 -17.14
C LEU A 270 5.76 -26.41 -17.92
N ARG A 271 6.45 -25.62 -18.72
CA ARG A 271 7.59 -26.07 -19.53
C ARG A 271 8.87 -25.46 -19.00
N LYS A 272 9.91 -26.28 -18.91
CA LYS A 272 11.25 -25.81 -18.58
C LYS A 272 11.77 -24.88 -19.70
N PRO A 273 12.37 -23.72 -19.35
CA PRO A 273 13.03 -22.88 -20.34
C PRO A 273 14.17 -23.61 -21.05
N LEU A 274 14.10 -23.68 -22.37
CA LEU A 274 15.22 -24.12 -23.20
C LEU A 274 16.24 -22.97 -23.34
N ARG A 275 17.53 -23.31 -23.41
CA ARG A 275 18.59 -22.28 -23.45
C ARG A 275 18.52 -21.40 -24.70
N ASP A 276 18.00 -21.94 -25.80
CA ASP A 276 18.00 -21.31 -27.11
C ASP A 276 16.59 -21.07 -27.69
N SER A 277 15.53 -21.15 -26.86
CA SER A 277 14.16 -20.93 -27.35
C SER A 277 13.83 -19.48 -27.69
N GLY A 278 14.67 -18.53 -27.28
CA GLY A 278 14.37 -17.09 -27.38
C GLY A 278 13.24 -16.61 -26.44
N LEU A 279 12.61 -17.53 -25.70
CA LEU A 279 11.55 -17.19 -24.75
C LEU A 279 12.14 -16.52 -23.51
N LEU A 280 11.40 -15.54 -23.00
CA LEU A 280 11.67 -14.93 -21.72
C LEU A 280 11.45 -15.96 -20.60
N ARG A 281 12.18 -15.76 -19.50
CA ARG A 281 12.09 -16.61 -18.31
C ARG A 281 11.47 -15.82 -17.19
N HIS A 282 10.67 -16.50 -16.38
CA HIS A 282 10.01 -15.90 -15.23
C HIS A 282 10.21 -16.76 -13.99
N ALA A 283 10.39 -16.10 -12.85
CA ALA A 283 10.51 -16.75 -11.56
C ALA A 283 9.24 -16.53 -10.75
N LEU A 284 8.74 -17.59 -10.14
CA LEU A 284 7.58 -17.57 -9.26
C LEU A 284 7.67 -18.69 -8.23
N VAL A 285 6.67 -18.82 -7.36
CA VAL A 285 6.75 -19.69 -6.18
C VAL A 285 5.62 -20.72 -6.19
N ILE A 286 5.95 -21.97 -5.89
CA ILE A 286 5.00 -23.03 -5.56
C ILE A 286 4.63 -22.89 -4.09
N VAL A 287 3.33 -22.81 -3.83
CA VAL A 287 2.76 -22.58 -2.50
C VAL A 287 1.87 -23.72 -2.01
N ALA A 288 1.53 -24.68 -2.87
CA ALA A 288 0.74 -25.85 -2.54
C ALA A 288 0.95 -26.95 -3.59
N HIS A 289 0.63 -28.20 -3.24
CA HIS A 289 0.51 -29.28 -4.20
C HIS A 289 -0.56 -30.29 -3.76
N GLY A 290 -1.03 -31.07 -4.73
CA GLY A 290 -2.05 -32.09 -4.53
C GLY A 290 -1.96 -33.20 -5.57
N ARG A 291 -2.98 -34.06 -5.59
CA ARG A 291 -3.16 -35.11 -6.60
C ARG A 291 -4.51 -34.96 -7.28
N MET A 292 -4.53 -35.10 -8.59
CA MET A 292 -5.75 -35.26 -9.38
C MET A 292 -6.41 -36.60 -9.07
N GLU A 293 -7.66 -36.79 -9.51
CA GLU A 293 -8.41 -38.04 -9.32
C GLU A 293 -7.66 -39.27 -9.87
N ASP A 294 -6.97 -39.11 -11.00
CA ASP A 294 -6.16 -40.16 -11.63
C ASP A 294 -4.80 -40.41 -10.93
N GLY A 295 -4.52 -39.66 -9.86
CA GLY A 295 -3.28 -39.73 -9.09
C GLY A 295 -2.16 -38.82 -9.58
N ALA A 296 -2.30 -38.12 -10.71
CA ALA A 296 -1.29 -37.20 -11.22
C ALA A 296 -1.05 -36.02 -10.27
N LEU A 297 0.21 -35.56 -10.15
CA LEU A 297 0.54 -34.42 -9.30
C LEU A 297 0.07 -33.11 -9.95
N PHE A 298 -0.44 -32.20 -9.14
CA PHE A 298 -0.64 -30.80 -9.53
C PHE A 298 -0.09 -29.87 -8.45
N PHE A 299 0.19 -28.63 -8.84
CA PHE A 299 0.80 -27.60 -8.01
C PHE A 299 -0.01 -26.31 -8.06
N ILE A 300 0.03 -25.53 -6.99
CA ILE A 300 -0.48 -24.15 -6.99
C ILE A 300 0.71 -23.21 -6.99
N LEU A 301 0.74 -22.35 -8.00
CA LEU A 301 1.74 -21.32 -8.18
C LEU A 301 1.19 -19.99 -7.70
N GLN A 302 2.01 -19.22 -7.01
CA GLN A 302 1.76 -17.81 -6.71
C GLN A 302 2.63 -16.96 -7.62
N ASN A 303 2.00 -16.13 -8.44
CA ASN A 303 2.69 -15.21 -9.33
C ASN A 303 2.86 -13.83 -8.66
N SER A 304 3.64 -12.96 -9.30
CA SER A 304 3.91 -11.58 -8.88
C SER A 304 3.38 -10.56 -9.90
N TRP A 305 2.31 -10.88 -10.63
CA TRP A 305 1.69 -10.02 -11.64
C TRP A 305 0.37 -9.37 -11.17
N GLY A 306 0.13 -9.38 -9.85
CA GLY A 306 -1.12 -8.91 -9.26
C GLY A 306 -2.25 -9.92 -9.38
N SER A 307 -3.35 -9.68 -8.66
CA SER A 307 -4.49 -10.60 -8.57
C SER A 307 -5.30 -10.73 -9.86
N GLY A 308 -5.09 -9.85 -10.85
CA GLY A 308 -5.78 -9.91 -12.14
C GLY A 308 -5.28 -10.99 -13.09
N TRP A 309 -4.14 -11.62 -12.80
CA TRP A 309 -3.61 -12.75 -13.59
C TRP A 309 -4.09 -14.08 -13.00
N GLY A 310 -4.48 -15.04 -13.85
CA GLY A 310 -4.94 -16.36 -13.41
C GLY A 310 -6.13 -16.30 -12.45
N ALA A 311 -6.17 -17.24 -11.51
CA ALA A 311 -7.16 -17.28 -10.45
C ALA A 311 -6.64 -16.48 -9.25
N ASN A 312 -6.96 -15.19 -9.19
CA ASN A 312 -6.56 -14.28 -8.11
C ASN A 312 -5.04 -14.17 -7.91
N GLY A 313 -4.25 -14.21 -8.98
CA GLY A 313 -2.78 -14.22 -8.92
C GLY A 313 -2.16 -15.60 -8.77
N TYR A 314 -2.97 -16.66 -8.76
CA TYR A 314 -2.52 -18.04 -8.67
C TYR A 314 -2.82 -18.83 -9.95
N ALA A 315 -2.08 -19.92 -10.14
CA ALA A 315 -2.35 -20.91 -11.17
C ALA A 315 -2.33 -22.32 -10.59
N ARG A 316 -3.30 -23.14 -11.00
CA ARG A 316 -3.19 -24.59 -10.86
C ARG A 316 -2.41 -25.14 -12.05
N ALA A 317 -1.38 -25.93 -11.81
CA ALA A 317 -0.42 -26.30 -12.84
C ALA A 317 0.09 -27.74 -12.73
N ILE A 318 0.56 -28.27 -13.86
CA ILE A 318 1.32 -29.51 -13.96
C ILE A 318 2.64 -29.25 -14.67
N PHE A 319 3.64 -30.11 -14.46
CA PHE A 319 4.92 -30.02 -15.18
C PHE A 319 4.94 -30.95 -16.39
N ASP A 320 5.38 -30.41 -17.53
CA ASP A 320 5.76 -31.19 -18.71
C ASP A 320 7.24 -31.57 -18.60
N GLY A 321 7.52 -32.60 -17.79
CA GLY A 321 8.86 -33.08 -17.48
C GLY A 321 9.54 -32.38 -16.29
N ASP A 322 10.87 -32.41 -16.27
CA ASP A 322 11.66 -31.86 -15.16
C ASP A 322 11.77 -30.34 -15.22
N SER A 323 11.95 -29.69 -14.07
CA SER A 323 12.05 -28.23 -13.96
C SER A 323 13.24 -27.74 -13.16
N ASP A 324 13.69 -26.51 -13.44
CA ASP A 324 14.74 -25.86 -12.67
C ASP A 324 14.13 -25.12 -11.48
N ILE A 325 14.61 -25.44 -10.28
CA ILE A 325 14.05 -24.93 -9.02
C ILE A 325 15.12 -24.29 -8.13
N PHE A 326 14.65 -23.50 -7.18
CA PHE A 326 15.45 -22.97 -6.08
C PHE A 326 14.64 -22.94 -4.79
N TYR A 327 15.30 -23.18 -3.67
CA TYR A 327 14.64 -23.28 -2.37
C TYR A 327 15.59 -22.88 -1.25
N LEU A 328 15.03 -22.47 -0.12
CA LEU A 328 15.82 -22.16 1.07
C LEU A 328 16.24 -23.47 1.74
N HIS A 329 17.56 -23.67 1.89
CA HIS A 329 18.10 -24.81 2.62
C HIS A 329 18.12 -24.53 4.12
N LYS A 330 18.62 -23.35 4.52
CA LYS A 330 18.60 -22.89 5.92
C LYS A 330 18.81 -21.39 6.03
N LEU A 331 18.37 -20.83 7.16
CA LEU A 331 18.80 -19.51 7.62
C LEU A 331 20.21 -19.62 8.22
N LEU A 332 20.98 -18.54 8.13
CA LEU A 332 22.32 -18.44 8.71
C LEU A 332 22.29 -17.41 9.85
N ASP A 333 23.04 -17.70 10.91
CA ASP A 333 23.21 -16.84 12.08
C ASP A 333 24.16 -15.64 11.82
#